data_AF-A0ABC8SKG3-F1
#
_entry.id   AF-A0ABC8SKG3-F1
#
_cell.length_a   1.000
_cell.length_b   1.000
_cell.length_c   1.000
_cell.angle_alpha   90.00
_cell.angle_beta   90.00
_cell.angle_gamma   90.00
#
_symmetry.space_group_name_H-M   'P 1'
#
loop_
_entity.id
_entity.type
_entity.pdbx_description
1 polymer ?
#
loop_
_entity_poly.entity_id
_entity_poly.type
_entity_poly.pdbx_seq_one_letter_code
_entity_poly.pdbx_strand_id
1 'polypeptide(L)'
;MEREQEELQSLGLFGIYREACMIIFKWRRIFSQITLSLVLPLSVIFLAHIESNVLLSRIFNMEFVIHSTRADNPIHKRFYHRVSSEWAYFWLFKFVYFTFLLIFSLLSTAAVVYTIACVYTAREATFKKVMRVVPKVWKRLMVTFLWTFLVFLVYNLVAVLIFFIWAVTDGDNTVSVVFFFIILICYAVGFVYLTVLWQLASVVSVLEDKYGFKAMLKSKELIKGKMWVAIVFFFKLNFSLYATQYVFQYFVVSAWPLRFEYRIGVGLLCFLLLLMLILFGLVIQTIIYFVCKSYHQESIDKSALSEHLEVLLGEYERLKPQDIQLKESEWHTSKIRATFASSGSQLAFSVKKAITKNST
;
A
#
# COMPACT_ATOMS: atom_id res chain seq x y z
N MET A 1 -5.54 -24.51 -24.23
CA MET A 1 -5.03 -23.13 -24.19
C MET A 1 -6.12 -22.10 -24.44
N GLU A 2 -7.08 -22.33 -25.34
CA GLU A 2 -8.30 -21.50 -25.50
C GLU A 2 -9.34 -21.72 -24.38
N ARG A 3 -9.42 -22.94 -23.86
CA ARG A 3 -10.40 -23.35 -22.83
C ARG A 3 -10.35 -22.55 -21.51
N GLU A 4 -9.17 -22.16 -21.02
CA GLU A 4 -9.05 -21.33 -19.80
C GLU A 4 -9.50 -19.87 -20.03
N GLN A 5 -9.36 -19.37 -21.26
CA GLN A 5 -9.71 -17.98 -21.59
C GLN A 5 -11.21 -17.83 -21.82
N GLU A 6 -11.87 -18.85 -22.39
CA GLU A 6 -13.33 -18.98 -22.47
C GLU A 6 -13.98 -19.14 -21.07
N GLU A 7 -13.32 -19.87 -20.17
CA GLU A 7 -13.74 -19.97 -18.76
C GLU A 7 -13.63 -18.60 -18.05
N LEU A 8 -12.55 -17.82 -18.28
CA LEU A 8 -12.37 -16.46 -17.75
C LEU A 8 -13.41 -15.45 -18.29
N GLN A 9 -13.89 -15.62 -19.53
CA GLN A 9 -14.93 -14.75 -20.10
C GLN A 9 -16.33 -15.03 -19.51
N SER A 10 -16.63 -16.31 -19.28
CA SER A 10 -17.91 -16.79 -18.72
C SER A 10 -17.97 -16.79 -17.19
N LEU A 11 -16.85 -16.47 -16.53
CA LEU A 11 -16.71 -16.40 -15.09
C LEU A 11 -17.62 -15.31 -14.47
N GLY A 12 -18.72 -15.75 -13.86
CA GLY A 12 -19.61 -14.93 -13.03
C GLY A 12 -19.01 -14.66 -11.64
N LEU A 13 -19.73 -13.88 -10.81
CA LEU A 13 -19.30 -13.50 -9.45
C LEU A 13 -18.87 -14.71 -8.60
N PHE A 14 -19.65 -15.79 -8.63
CA PHE A 14 -19.37 -16.99 -7.84
C PHE A 14 -18.13 -17.74 -8.34
N GLY A 15 -17.91 -17.77 -9.65
CA GLY A 15 -16.74 -18.42 -10.22
C GLY A 15 -15.46 -17.66 -9.86
N ILE A 16 -15.47 -16.32 -9.86
CA ILE A 16 -14.30 -15.51 -9.47
C ILE A 16 -13.89 -15.83 -8.02
N TYR A 17 -14.87 -15.96 -7.12
CA TYR A 17 -14.64 -16.32 -5.73
C TYR A 17 -14.08 -17.75 -5.60
N ARG A 18 -14.64 -18.71 -6.33
CA ARG A 18 -14.20 -20.10 -6.34
C ARG A 18 -12.77 -20.22 -6.86
N GLU A 19 -12.45 -19.51 -7.94
CA GLU A 19 -11.13 -19.51 -8.55
C GLU A 19 -10.09 -18.88 -7.61
N ALA A 20 -10.41 -17.75 -6.99
CA ALA A 20 -9.57 -17.12 -5.98
C ALA A 20 -9.27 -18.09 -4.82
N CYS A 21 -10.30 -18.76 -4.29
CA CYS A 21 -10.13 -19.77 -3.24
C CYS A 21 -9.22 -20.92 -3.71
N MET A 22 -9.48 -21.47 -4.90
CA MET A 22 -8.72 -22.60 -5.43
C MET A 22 -7.23 -22.25 -5.61
N ILE A 23 -6.92 -21.06 -6.13
CA ILE A 23 -5.54 -20.58 -6.28
C ILE A 23 -4.85 -20.44 -4.92
N ILE A 24 -5.53 -19.82 -3.94
CA ILE A 24 -4.98 -19.61 -2.59
C ILE A 24 -4.69 -20.96 -1.91
N PHE A 25 -5.62 -21.92 -1.98
CA PHE A 25 -5.43 -23.24 -1.37
C PHE A 25 -4.34 -24.05 -2.06
N LYS A 26 -4.28 -24.02 -3.40
CA LYS A 26 -3.29 -24.76 -4.20
C LYS A 26 -1.86 -24.25 -3.95
N TRP A 27 -1.68 -22.95 -3.76
CA TRP A 27 -0.37 -22.32 -3.55
C TRP A 27 -0.16 -21.78 -2.14
N ARG A 28 -0.85 -22.38 -1.15
CA ARG A 28 -0.88 -21.91 0.26
C ARG A 28 0.49 -21.66 0.87
N ARG A 29 1.52 -22.41 0.47
CA ARG A 29 2.88 -22.28 1.02
C ARG A 29 3.53 -20.94 0.64
N ILE A 30 3.37 -20.51 -0.60
CA ILE A 30 3.91 -19.22 -1.08
C ILE A 30 3.07 -18.08 -0.53
N PHE A 31 1.74 -18.21 -0.60
CA PHE A 31 0.84 -17.20 -0.06
C PHE A 31 1.03 -17.02 1.45
N SER A 32 1.22 -18.09 2.22
CA SER A 32 1.52 -18.00 3.65
C SER A 32 2.83 -17.26 3.92
N GLN A 33 3.88 -17.47 3.12
CA GLN A 33 5.15 -16.73 3.24
C GLN A 33 5.00 -15.24 2.90
N ILE A 34 4.24 -14.91 1.85
CA ILE A 34 3.91 -13.51 1.49
C ILE A 34 3.08 -12.87 2.60
N THR A 35 2.06 -13.57 3.09
CA THR A 35 1.22 -13.10 4.20
C THR A 35 2.05 -12.85 5.44
N LEU A 36 2.92 -13.77 5.83
CA LEU A 36 3.78 -13.62 7.01
C LEU A 36 4.79 -12.47 6.87
N SER A 37 5.32 -12.25 5.67
CA SER A 37 6.37 -11.25 5.45
C SER A 37 5.86 -9.83 5.18
N LEU A 38 4.70 -9.69 4.53
CA LEU A 38 4.21 -8.41 4.00
C LEU A 38 2.82 -8.03 4.51
N VAL A 39 1.89 -8.99 4.54
CA VAL A 39 0.51 -8.72 4.98
C VAL A 39 0.44 -8.65 6.51
N LEU A 40 1.28 -9.40 7.21
CA LEU A 40 1.39 -9.40 8.67
C LEU A 40 1.83 -8.04 9.22
N PRO A 41 2.97 -7.46 8.81
CA PRO A 41 3.33 -6.12 9.25
C PRO A 41 2.27 -5.09 8.84
N LEU A 42 1.67 -5.22 7.65
CA LEU A 42 0.57 -4.34 7.21
C LEU A 42 -0.62 -4.37 8.18
N SER A 43 -1.09 -5.56 8.57
CA SER A 43 -2.21 -5.72 9.50
C SER A 43 -1.88 -5.24 10.91
N VAL A 44 -0.67 -5.47 11.41
CA VAL A 44 -0.25 -5.00 12.74
C VAL A 44 -0.26 -3.48 12.77
N ILE A 45 0.33 -2.87 11.74
CA ILE A 45 0.35 -1.41 11.56
C ILE A 45 -1.11 -0.93 11.53
N PHE A 46 -1.95 -1.51 10.68
CA PHE A 46 -3.38 -1.15 10.53
C PHE A 46 -4.20 -1.22 11.83
N LEU A 47 -4.02 -2.27 12.64
CA LEU A 47 -4.66 -2.38 13.96
C LEU A 47 -4.12 -1.33 14.94
N ALA A 48 -2.81 -1.10 14.95
CA ALA A 48 -2.18 -0.09 15.82
C ALA A 48 -2.70 1.33 15.54
N HIS A 49 -3.12 1.62 14.30
CA HIS A 49 -3.79 2.88 13.98
C HIS A 49 -5.09 3.09 14.76
N ILE A 50 -5.89 2.03 14.87
CA ILE A 50 -7.21 2.08 15.48
C ILE A 50 -7.06 2.31 16.98
N GLU A 51 -6.18 1.53 17.62
CA GLU A 51 -5.77 1.71 19.02
C GLU A 51 -5.29 3.14 19.29
N SER A 52 -4.35 3.63 18.46
CA SER A 52 -3.79 4.97 18.58
C SER A 52 -4.85 6.06 18.43
N ASN A 53 -5.71 5.97 17.41
CA ASN A 53 -6.78 6.95 17.17
C ASN A 53 -7.79 7.00 18.32
N VAL A 54 -8.16 5.84 18.89
CA VAL A 54 -9.15 5.79 19.98
C VAL A 54 -8.55 6.30 21.28
N LEU A 55 -7.32 5.90 21.62
CA LEU A 55 -6.62 6.41 22.80
C LEU A 55 -6.41 7.92 22.73
N LEU A 56 -5.96 8.43 21.58
CA LEU A 56 -5.76 9.87 21.38
C LEU A 56 -7.09 10.64 21.38
N SER A 57 -8.14 10.15 20.71
CA SER A 57 -9.47 10.76 20.78
C SER A 57 -9.98 10.84 22.22
N ARG A 58 -9.73 9.82 23.03
CA ARG A 58 -10.15 9.78 24.44
C ARG A 58 -9.37 10.77 25.31
N ILE A 59 -8.06 10.88 25.11
CA ILE A 59 -7.19 11.86 25.80
C ILE A 59 -7.60 13.29 25.42
N PHE A 60 -7.76 13.58 24.12
CA PHE A 60 -8.13 14.91 23.63
C PHE A 60 -9.54 15.33 24.07
N ASN A 61 -10.52 14.42 24.03
CA ASN A 61 -11.87 14.73 24.52
C ASN A 61 -11.87 15.01 26.03
N MET A 62 -11.08 14.26 26.81
CA MET A 62 -10.98 14.47 28.26
C MET A 62 -10.31 15.82 28.59
N GLU A 63 -9.25 16.17 27.86
CA GLU A 63 -8.55 17.44 28.02
C GLU A 63 -9.41 18.64 27.57
N PHE A 64 -10.18 18.49 26.48
CA PHE A 64 -11.15 19.50 26.02
C PHE A 64 -12.26 19.73 27.05
N VAL A 65 -12.82 18.66 27.63
CA VAL A 65 -13.87 18.75 28.66
C VAL A 65 -13.34 19.41 29.93
N ILE A 66 -12.17 19.01 30.44
CA ILE A 66 -11.57 19.58 31.66
C ILE A 66 -11.24 21.07 31.48
N HIS A 67 -10.81 21.49 30.30
CA HIS A 67 -10.47 22.89 30.03
C HIS A 67 -11.69 23.77 29.70
N SER A 68 -12.75 23.21 29.11
CA SER A 68 -14.01 23.94 28.87
C SER A 68 -14.71 24.39 30.16
N THR A 69 -14.54 23.64 31.25
CA THR A 69 -15.11 23.94 32.57
C THR A 69 -14.32 25.03 33.34
N ARG A 70 -13.16 25.48 32.82
CA ARG A 70 -12.26 26.46 33.48
C ARG A 70 -12.10 27.76 32.68
N ALA A 71 -13.14 28.13 31.93
CA ALA A 71 -13.14 29.28 31.04
C ALA A 71 -13.35 30.60 31.81
N ASP A 72 -12.26 31.18 32.31
CA ASP A 72 -12.12 32.64 32.45
C ASP A 72 -10.64 33.05 32.60
N ASN A 73 -9.88 33.13 31.50
CA ASN A 73 -8.60 33.88 31.44
C ASN A 73 -8.02 33.96 30.00
N PRO A 74 -7.17 34.98 29.68
CA PRO A 74 -6.65 35.30 28.34
C PRO A 74 -5.54 34.34 27.83
N ILE A 75 -5.51 33.10 28.33
CA ILE A 75 -4.54 32.04 27.99
C ILE A 75 -4.82 31.45 26.58
N HIS A 76 -5.98 31.73 26.00
CA HIS A 76 -6.44 31.20 24.70
C HIS A 76 -5.44 31.43 23.53
N LYS A 77 -4.74 32.58 23.49
CA LYS A 77 -3.76 32.87 22.42
C LYS A 77 -2.45 32.07 22.52
N ARG A 78 -1.97 31.74 23.73
CA ARG A 78 -0.79 30.86 23.89
C ARG A 78 -1.13 29.40 23.66
N PHE A 79 -2.37 29.02 23.95
CA PHE A 79 -2.87 27.66 23.73
C PHE A 79 -2.87 27.30 22.24
N TYR A 80 -3.33 28.21 21.37
CA TYR A 80 -3.32 27.99 19.91
C TYR A 80 -1.93 27.66 19.34
N HIS A 81 -0.87 28.29 19.85
CA HIS A 81 0.50 28.06 19.38
C HIS A 81 1.09 26.73 19.92
N ARG A 82 0.79 26.34 21.16
CA ARG A 82 1.28 25.08 21.73
C ARG A 82 0.52 23.88 21.15
N VAL A 83 -0.80 24.01 21.04
CA VAL A 83 -1.70 23.06 20.37
C VAL A 83 -1.31 22.93 18.89
N SER A 84 -0.99 24.02 18.17
CA SER A 84 -0.50 23.93 16.79
C SER A 84 0.73 23.03 16.61
N SER A 85 1.70 23.07 17.55
CA SER A 85 2.92 22.25 17.43
C SER A 85 2.66 20.77 17.75
N GLU A 86 1.78 20.47 18.69
CA GLU A 86 1.40 19.10 19.04
C GLU A 86 0.52 18.47 17.96
N TRP A 87 -0.35 19.28 17.33
CA TRP A 87 -1.12 18.88 16.15
C TRP A 87 -0.20 18.64 14.94
N ALA A 88 0.83 19.45 14.74
CA ALA A 88 1.81 19.23 13.67
C ALA A 88 2.56 17.90 13.87
N TYR A 89 3.01 17.59 15.09
CA TYR A 89 3.64 16.31 15.40
C TYR A 89 2.69 15.12 15.21
N PHE A 90 1.43 15.25 15.64
CA PHE A 90 0.40 14.23 15.43
C PHE A 90 0.13 13.97 13.94
N TRP A 91 -0.02 15.03 13.14
CA TRP A 91 -0.20 14.92 11.70
C TRP A 91 1.02 14.34 11.00
N LEU A 92 2.23 14.71 11.43
CA LEU A 92 3.47 14.17 10.89
C LEU A 92 3.63 12.68 11.23
N PHE A 93 3.34 12.28 12.47
CA PHE A 93 3.31 10.88 12.88
C PHE A 93 2.29 10.08 12.06
N LYS A 94 1.08 10.62 11.87
CA LYS A 94 0.06 10.01 10.99
C LYS A 94 0.52 9.89 9.54
N PHE A 95 1.20 10.90 9.02
CA PHE A 95 1.71 10.91 7.66
C PHE A 95 2.81 9.85 7.46
N VAL A 96 3.77 9.76 8.38
CA VAL A 96 4.81 8.73 8.37
C VAL A 96 4.20 7.34 8.48
N TYR A 97 3.27 7.16 9.41
CA TYR A 97 2.53 5.93 9.60
C TYR A 97 1.76 5.50 8.33
N PHE A 98 1.01 6.42 7.73
CA PHE A 98 0.26 6.20 6.50
C PHE A 98 1.21 5.85 5.33
N THR A 99 2.38 6.48 5.28
CA THR A 99 3.42 6.16 4.29
C THR A 99 3.89 4.72 4.43
N PHE A 100 4.19 4.24 5.65
CA PHE A 100 4.57 2.84 5.86
C PHE A 100 3.45 1.86 5.49
N LEU A 101 2.19 2.15 5.85
CA LEU A 101 1.03 1.37 5.42
C LEU A 101 0.98 1.22 3.90
N LEU A 102 1.12 2.35 3.19
CA LEU A 102 1.09 2.38 1.74
C LEU A 102 2.23 1.55 1.17
N ILE A 103 3.45 1.69 1.68
CA ILE A 103 4.60 0.91 1.23
C ILE A 103 4.31 -0.58 1.34
N PHE A 104 3.89 -1.07 2.52
CA PHE A 104 3.60 -2.50 2.70
C PHE A 104 2.41 -2.98 1.87
N SER A 105 1.36 -2.16 1.70
CA SER A 105 0.20 -2.47 0.87
C SER A 105 0.57 -2.62 -0.60
N LEU A 106 1.37 -1.68 -1.12
CA LEU A 106 1.90 -1.69 -2.47
C LEU A 106 2.85 -2.87 -2.70
N LEU A 107 3.70 -3.18 -1.72
CA LEU A 107 4.63 -4.31 -1.77
C LEU A 107 3.88 -5.65 -1.79
N SER A 108 2.84 -5.76 -0.96
CA SER A 108 1.95 -6.91 -0.93
C SER A 108 1.20 -7.08 -2.25
N THR A 109 0.69 -5.98 -2.82
CA THR A 109 0.03 -5.97 -4.13
C THR A 109 0.96 -6.49 -5.21
N ALA A 110 2.18 -5.94 -5.30
CA ALA A 110 3.17 -6.39 -6.27
C ALA A 110 3.51 -7.89 -6.10
N ALA A 111 3.71 -8.35 -4.86
CA ALA A 111 4.05 -9.75 -4.58
C ALA A 111 2.92 -10.72 -4.94
N VAL A 112 1.68 -10.40 -4.57
CA VAL A 112 0.50 -11.22 -4.86
C VAL A 112 0.21 -11.25 -6.36
N VAL A 113 0.19 -10.09 -7.01
CA VAL A 113 -0.06 -9.96 -8.44
C VAL A 113 1.00 -10.71 -9.25
N TYR A 114 2.28 -10.57 -8.91
CA TYR A 114 3.37 -11.32 -9.55
C TYR A 114 3.24 -12.83 -9.35
N THR A 115 2.86 -13.27 -8.15
CA THR A 115 2.66 -14.70 -7.86
C THR A 115 1.52 -15.27 -8.70
N ILE A 116 0.40 -14.56 -8.80
CA ILE A 116 -0.74 -14.94 -9.63
C ILE A 116 -0.35 -14.98 -11.11
N ALA A 117 0.39 -13.99 -11.59
CA ALA A 117 0.91 -13.98 -12.95
C ALA A 117 1.76 -15.23 -13.24
N CYS A 118 2.65 -15.61 -12.32
CA CYS A 118 3.45 -16.84 -12.45
C CYS A 118 2.57 -18.11 -12.49
N VAL A 119 1.50 -18.16 -11.70
CA VAL A 119 0.53 -19.27 -11.70
C VAL A 119 -0.17 -19.38 -13.06
N TYR A 120 -0.64 -18.26 -13.62
CA TYR A 120 -1.29 -18.23 -14.94
C TYR A 120 -0.33 -18.54 -16.10
N THR A 121 0.96 -18.25 -15.95
CA THR A 121 2.01 -18.62 -16.93
C THR A 121 2.64 -19.99 -16.67
N ALA A 122 2.12 -20.78 -15.72
CA ALA A 122 2.66 -22.09 -15.32
C ALA A 122 4.17 -22.09 -14.97
N ARG A 123 4.70 -20.98 -14.44
CA ARG A 123 6.10 -20.87 -14.00
C ARG A 123 6.26 -21.26 -12.54
N GLU A 124 7.46 -21.70 -12.19
CA GLU A 124 7.85 -21.93 -10.79
C GLU A 124 7.96 -20.60 -10.03
N ALA A 125 6.85 -20.21 -9.39
CA ALA A 125 6.84 -19.15 -8.41
C ALA A 125 7.63 -19.61 -7.17
N THR A 126 8.68 -18.89 -6.81
CA THR A 126 9.39 -19.11 -5.54
C THR A 126 9.40 -17.80 -4.78
N PHE A 127 9.10 -17.81 -3.47
CA PHE A 127 9.09 -16.60 -2.63
C PHE A 127 10.36 -15.74 -2.78
N LYS A 128 11.53 -16.39 -2.90
CA LYS A 128 12.82 -15.73 -3.13
C LYS A 128 12.87 -14.97 -4.46
N LYS A 129 12.23 -15.48 -5.52
CA LYS A 129 12.11 -14.79 -6.81
C LYS A 129 11.15 -13.61 -6.69
N VAL A 130 9.99 -13.81 -6.07
CA VAL A 130 8.98 -12.74 -5.85
C VAL A 130 9.60 -11.56 -5.10
N MET A 131 10.21 -11.81 -3.94
CA MET A 131 10.81 -10.75 -3.10
C MET A 131 11.99 -10.02 -3.78
N ARG A 132 12.60 -10.61 -4.80
CA ARG A 132 13.69 -9.99 -5.58
C ARG A 132 13.19 -9.08 -6.70
N VAL A 133 12.04 -9.40 -7.30
CA VAL A 133 11.46 -8.60 -8.39
C VAL A 133 10.67 -7.41 -7.82
N VAL A 134 10.04 -7.61 -6.67
CA VAL A 134 9.20 -6.62 -5.98
C VAL A 134 9.85 -5.22 -5.82
N PRO A 135 11.13 -5.05 -5.42
CA PRO A 135 11.76 -3.72 -5.29
C PRO A 135 11.90 -2.95 -6.61
N LYS A 136 12.03 -3.65 -7.74
CA LYS A 136 12.11 -3.01 -9.07
C LYS A 136 10.74 -2.50 -9.52
N VAL A 137 9.71 -3.34 -9.37
CA VAL A 137 8.33 -2.99 -9.72
C VAL A 137 7.79 -1.92 -8.76
N TRP A 138 8.29 -1.87 -7.52
CA TRP A 138 7.91 -0.86 -6.54
C TRP A 138 8.16 0.57 -7.02
N LYS A 139 9.27 0.86 -7.71
CA LYS A 139 9.51 2.22 -8.25
C LYS A 139 8.43 2.63 -9.26
N ARG A 140 8.08 1.74 -10.19
CA ARG A 140 7.03 1.98 -11.19
C ARG A 140 5.67 2.16 -10.52
N LEU A 141 5.38 1.29 -9.56
CA LEU A 141 4.14 1.29 -8.79
C LEU A 141 4.01 2.55 -7.91
N MET A 142 5.10 3.05 -7.32
CA MET A 142 5.12 4.32 -6.59
C MET A 142 4.77 5.51 -7.48
N VAL A 143 5.25 5.53 -8.72
CA VAL A 143 4.91 6.60 -9.68
C VAL A 143 3.41 6.57 -10.02
N THR A 144 2.86 5.39 -10.28
CA THR A 144 1.42 5.20 -10.49
C THR A 144 0.61 5.62 -9.27
N PHE A 145 1.07 5.23 -8.08
CA PHE A 145 0.46 5.60 -6.82
C PHE A 145 0.48 7.12 -6.61
N LEU A 146 1.61 7.79 -6.84
CA LEU A 146 1.74 9.24 -6.67
C LEU A 146 0.79 10.00 -7.61
N TRP A 147 0.69 9.58 -8.88
CA TRP A 147 -0.22 10.21 -9.84
C TRP A 147 -1.69 10.02 -9.44
N THR A 148 -2.03 8.84 -8.95
CA THR A 148 -3.37 8.52 -8.47
C THR A 148 -3.70 9.31 -7.21
N PHE A 149 -2.74 9.42 -6.29
CA PHE A 149 -2.84 10.23 -5.07
C PHE A 149 -3.07 11.71 -5.39
N LEU A 150 -2.35 12.26 -6.39
CA LEU A 150 -2.58 13.63 -6.86
C LEU A 150 -4.00 13.83 -7.40
N VAL A 151 -4.51 12.89 -8.20
CA VAL A 151 -5.90 12.95 -8.69
C VAL A 151 -6.91 12.88 -7.55
N PHE A 152 -6.69 11.99 -6.57
CA PHE A 152 -7.50 11.92 -5.35
C PHE A 152 -7.47 13.22 -4.57
N LEU A 153 -6.30 13.83 -4.40
CA LEU A 153 -6.12 15.07 -3.67
C LEU A 153 -6.87 16.21 -4.34
N VAL A 154 -6.75 16.37 -5.67
CA VAL A 154 -7.51 17.37 -6.44
C VAL A 154 -9.02 17.12 -6.31
N TYR A 155 -9.48 15.87 -6.44
CA TYR A 155 -10.89 15.51 -6.30
C TYR A 155 -11.45 15.88 -4.92
N ASN A 156 -10.72 15.57 -3.84
CA ASN A 156 -11.12 15.90 -2.48
C ASN A 156 -11.10 17.42 -2.23
N LEU A 157 -10.09 18.13 -2.72
CA LEU A 157 -10.02 19.60 -2.61
C LEU A 157 -11.21 20.27 -3.31
N VAL A 158 -11.54 19.85 -4.53
CA VAL A 158 -12.70 20.36 -5.27
C VAL A 158 -13.99 20.07 -4.50
N ALA A 159 -14.16 18.86 -3.96
CA ALA A 159 -15.33 18.53 -3.15
C ALA A 159 -15.43 19.41 -1.90
N VAL A 160 -14.33 19.60 -1.16
CA VAL A 160 -14.29 20.48 0.02
C VAL A 160 -14.64 21.92 -0.35
N LEU A 161 -14.14 22.45 -1.47
CA LEU A 161 -14.50 23.79 -1.94
C LEU A 161 -15.99 23.89 -2.26
N ILE A 162 -16.58 22.89 -2.92
CA ILE A 162 -18.02 22.85 -3.21
C ILE A 162 -18.83 22.81 -1.92
N PHE A 163 -18.46 21.97 -0.96
CA PHE A 163 -19.13 21.89 0.34
C PHE A 163 -18.96 23.18 1.15
N PHE A 164 -17.81 23.84 1.06
CA PHE A 164 -17.55 25.11 1.73
C PHE A 164 -18.41 26.24 1.15
N ILE A 165 -18.49 26.35 -0.19
CA ILE A 165 -19.36 27.32 -0.86
C ILE A 165 -20.82 27.07 -0.47
N TRP A 166 -21.25 25.81 -0.46
CA TRP A 166 -22.59 25.43 -0.01
C TRP A 166 -22.86 25.87 1.44
N ALA A 167 -21.93 25.63 2.36
CA ALA A 167 -22.07 25.99 3.77
C ALA A 167 -22.16 27.51 4.01
N VAL A 168 -21.51 28.32 3.18
CA VAL A 168 -21.52 29.79 3.29
C VAL A 168 -22.78 30.43 2.68
N THR A 169 -23.47 29.74 1.77
CA THR A 169 -24.58 30.31 0.96
C THR A 169 -25.97 30.09 1.59
N ASP A 170 -26.09 30.13 2.93
CA ASP A 170 -27.31 29.79 3.69
C ASP A 170 -27.86 28.38 3.39
N GLY A 171 -27.29 27.41 4.11
CA GLY A 171 -27.65 25.98 4.02
C GLY A 171 -29.02 25.59 4.60
N ASP A 172 -29.80 26.53 5.13
CA ASP A 172 -30.97 26.23 5.97
C ASP A 172 -32.30 26.11 5.18
N ASN A 173 -32.26 26.38 3.87
CA ASN A 173 -33.41 26.15 3.00
C ASN A 173 -33.60 24.66 2.70
N THR A 174 -34.84 24.15 2.74
CA THR A 174 -35.17 22.75 2.40
C THR A 174 -34.63 22.32 1.04
N VAL A 175 -34.62 23.23 0.05
CA VAL A 175 -34.04 23.00 -1.29
C VAL A 175 -32.52 22.85 -1.23
N SER A 176 -31.84 23.63 -0.37
CA SER A 176 -30.39 23.57 -0.17
C SER A 176 -29.96 22.23 0.45
N VAL A 177 -30.75 21.72 1.39
CA VAL A 177 -30.55 20.39 1.99
C VAL A 177 -30.68 19.27 0.95
N VAL A 178 -31.71 19.32 0.09
CA VAL A 178 -31.85 18.33 -0.99
C VAL A 178 -30.65 18.37 -1.95
N PHE A 179 -30.19 19.57 -2.30
CA PHE A 179 -29.02 19.75 -3.17
C PHE A 179 -27.72 19.21 -2.53
N PHE A 180 -27.56 19.38 -1.22
CA PHE A 180 -26.45 18.79 -0.46
C PHE A 180 -26.42 17.27 -0.58
N PHE A 181 -27.56 16.60 -0.39
CA PHE A 181 -27.63 15.14 -0.52
C PHE A 181 -27.30 14.68 -1.95
N ILE A 182 -27.74 15.41 -2.97
CA ILE A 182 -27.39 15.11 -4.37
C ILE A 182 -25.88 15.22 -4.59
N ILE A 183 -25.25 16.31 -4.17
CA ILE A 183 -23.79 16.49 -4.26
C ILE A 183 -23.06 15.40 -3.48
N LEU A 184 -23.53 15.07 -2.27
CA LEU A 184 -22.94 14.04 -1.42
C LEU A 184 -22.99 12.66 -2.10
N ILE A 185 -24.12 12.32 -2.72
CA ILE A 185 -24.27 11.07 -3.47
C ILE A 185 -23.34 11.07 -4.70
N CYS A 186 -23.29 12.15 -5.47
CA CYS A 186 -22.37 12.28 -6.60
C CYS A 186 -20.91 12.13 -6.16
N TYR A 187 -20.54 12.77 -5.05
CA TYR A 187 -19.22 12.67 -4.45
C TYR A 187 -18.89 11.23 -4.02
N ALA A 188 -19.83 10.54 -3.36
CA ALA A 188 -19.66 9.17 -2.92
C ALA A 188 -19.48 8.21 -4.12
N VAL A 189 -20.29 8.37 -5.17
CA VAL A 189 -20.18 7.57 -6.40
C VAL A 189 -18.83 7.79 -7.08
N GLY A 190 -18.41 9.05 -7.24
CA GLY A 190 -17.10 9.39 -7.82
C GLY A 190 -15.94 8.87 -6.97
N PHE A 191 -16.05 8.92 -5.65
CA PHE A 191 -15.05 8.40 -4.72
C PHE A 191 -14.87 6.87 -4.86
N VAL A 192 -15.98 6.13 -4.90
CA VAL A 192 -15.96 4.68 -5.13
C VAL A 192 -15.33 4.37 -6.49
N TYR A 193 -15.71 5.10 -7.54
CA TYR A 193 -15.16 4.92 -8.88
C TYR A 193 -13.64 5.13 -8.93
N LEU A 194 -13.15 6.24 -8.37
CA LEU A 194 -11.72 6.53 -8.29
C LEU A 194 -10.97 5.46 -7.50
N THR A 195 -11.57 4.91 -6.45
CA THR A 195 -10.93 3.87 -5.63
C THR A 195 -10.80 2.56 -6.41
N VAL A 196 -11.84 2.16 -7.15
CA VAL A 196 -11.76 0.97 -8.02
C VAL A 196 -10.74 1.18 -9.14
N LEU A 197 -10.71 2.35 -9.76
CA LEU A 197 -9.71 2.71 -10.78
C LEU A 197 -8.28 2.64 -10.23
N TRP A 198 -8.07 3.14 -9.01
CA TRP A 198 -6.77 3.12 -8.34
C TRP A 198 -6.31 1.68 -8.08
N GLN A 199 -7.19 0.85 -7.52
CA GLN A 199 -6.90 -0.55 -7.27
C GLN A 199 -6.53 -1.27 -8.58
N LEU A 200 -7.32 -1.07 -9.64
CA LEU A 200 -7.03 -1.68 -10.94
C LEU A 200 -5.75 -1.13 -11.59
N ALA A 201 -5.48 0.17 -11.50
CA ALA A 201 -4.25 0.79 -12.01
C ALA A 201 -2.99 0.26 -11.31
N SER A 202 -3.09 -0.05 -10.01
CA SER A 202 -2.00 -0.65 -9.25
C SER A 202 -1.67 -2.05 -9.78
N VAL A 203 -2.67 -2.85 -10.15
CA VAL A 203 -2.47 -4.16 -10.79
C VAL A 203 -1.91 -4.02 -12.22
N VAL A 204 -2.46 -3.10 -13.02
CA VAL A 204 -1.98 -2.80 -14.38
C VAL A 204 -0.50 -2.41 -14.35
N SER A 205 -0.10 -1.56 -13.41
CA SER A 205 1.29 -1.10 -13.28
C SER A 205 2.29 -2.19 -12.86
N VAL A 206 1.80 -3.31 -12.32
CA VAL A 206 2.64 -4.48 -12.00
C VAL A 206 2.74 -5.44 -13.18
N LEU A 207 1.63 -5.60 -13.91
CA LEU A 207 1.51 -6.60 -14.98
C LEU A 207 1.88 -6.09 -16.37
N GLU A 208 1.85 -4.77 -16.58
CA GLU A 208 2.19 -4.12 -17.84
C GLU A 208 3.33 -3.13 -17.64
N ASP A 209 4.11 -2.88 -18.71
CA ASP A 209 5.17 -1.88 -18.70
C ASP A 209 4.66 -0.42 -18.73
N LYS A 210 3.35 -0.24 -18.52
CA LYS A 210 2.68 1.07 -18.47
C LYS A 210 2.52 1.47 -17.00
N TYR A 211 3.06 2.64 -16.64
CA TYR A 211 3.00 3.20 -15.29
C TYR A 211 2.45 4.64 -15.31
N GLY A 212 2.13 5.19 -14.13
CA GLY A 212 1.66 6.56 -13.97
C GLY A 212 0.27 6.78 -14.57
N PHE A 213 0.12 7.90 -15.29
CA PHE A 213 -1.12 8.28 -15.97
C PHE A 213 -1.56 7.26 -17.03
N LYS A 214 -0.61 6.63 -17.74
CA LYS A 214 -0.92 5.62 -18.78
C LYS A 214 -1.59 4.38 -18.17
N ALA A 215 -1.18 3.97 -16.97
CA ALA A 215 -1.81 2.87 -16.25
C ALA A 215 -3.25 3.20 -15.84
N MET A 216 -3.52 4.45 -15.45
CA MET A 216 -4.88 4.91 -15.11
C MET A 216 -5.81 5.02 -16.32
N LEU A 217 -5.31 5.49 -17.46
CA LEU A 217 -6.10 5.48 -18.70
C LEU A 217 -6.46 4.05 -19.10
N LYS A 218 -5.47 3.14 -19.00
CA LYS A 218 -5.69 1.73 -19.30
C LYS A 218 -6.69 1.08 -18.33
N SER A 219 -6.61 1.37 -17.03
CA SER A 219 -7.57 0.84 -16.05
C SER A 219 -8.99 1.37 -16.31
N LYS A 220 -9.12 2.63 -16.73
CA LYS A 220 -10.40 3.22 -17.15
C LYS A 220 -10.97 2.57 -18.41
N GLU A 221 -10.13 2.16 -19.35
CA GLU A 221 -10.58 1.43 -20.53
C GLU A 221 -11.03 0.01 -20.15
N LEU A 222 -10.23 -0.71 -19.35
CA LEU A 222 -10.50 -2.09 -18.94
C LEU A 222 -11.77 -2.26 -18.09
N ILE A 223 -12.14 -1.23 -17.32
CA ILE A 223 -13.33 -1.31 -16.46
C ILE A 223 -14.64 -1.09 -17.24
N LYS A 224 -14.57 -0.55 -18.47
CA LYS A 224 -15.76 -0.30 -19.31
C LYS A 224 -16.38 -1.62 -19.76
N GLY A 225 -17.58 -1.92 -19.28
CA GLY A 225 -18.37 -3.10 -19.70
C GLY A 225 -18.66 -4.10 -18.58
N LYS A 226 -17.74 -4.27 -17.61
CA LYS A 226 -17.95 -5.12 -16.41
C LYS A 226 -17.74 -4.37 -15.08
N MET A 227 -17.91 -3.05 -15.07
CA MET A 227 -17.74 -2.19 -13.88
C MET A 227 -18.57 -2.67 -12.67
N TRP A 228 -19.78 -3.17 -12.89
CA TRP A 228 -20.64 -3.70 -11.83
C TRP A 228 -20.00 -4.82 -11.02
N VAL A 229 -19.25 -5.73 -11.66
CA VAL A 229 -18.56 -6.83 -10.98
C VAL A 229 -17.51 -6.28 -10.03
N ALA A 230 -16.66 -5.37 -10.52
CA ALA A 230 -15.62 -4.74 -9.72
C ALA A 230 -16.19 -3.95 -8.53
N ILE A 231 -17.30 -3.22 -8.75
CA ILE A 231 -18.00 -2.48 -7.70
C ILE A 231 -18.55 -3.40 -6.62
N VAL A 232 -19.26 -4.48 -6.99
CA VAL A 232 -19.85 -5.42 -6.02
C VAL A 232 -18.78 -6.06 -5.15
N PHE A 233 -17.65 -6.47 -5.74
CA PHE A 233 -16.52 -7.02 -4.98
C PHE A 233 -15.87 -5.97 -4.08
N PHE A 234 -15.69 -4.75 -4.59
CA PHE A 234 -15.16 -3.64 -3.79
C PHE A 234 -16.04 -3.39 -2.56
N PHE A 235 -17.36 -3.26 -2.73
CA PHE A 235 -18.26 -3.06 -1.59
C PHE A 235 -18.24 -4.23 -0.61
N LYS A 236 -18.29 -5.48 -1.08
CA LYS A 236 -18.24 -6.66 -0.20
C LYS A 236 -16.95 -6.75 0.60
N LEU A 237 -15.80 -6.51 -0.05
CA LEU A 237 -14.49 -6.56 0.60
C LEU A 237 -14.37 -5.45 1.64
N ASN A 238 -14.69 -4.20 1.27
CA ASN A 238 -14.61 -3.06 2.19
C ASN A 238 -15.59 -3.19 3.36
N PHE A 239 -16.82 -3.67 3.11
CA PHE A 239 -17.78 -3.94 4.17
C PHE A 239 -17.27 -4.99 5.15
N SER A 240 -16.67 -6.08 4.65
CA SER A 240 -16.08 -7.10 5.51
C SER A 240 -14.90 -6.57 6.32
N LEU A 241 -14.01 -5.78 5.70
CA LEU A 241 -12.90 -5.14 6.40
C LEU A 241 -13.41 -4.21 7.51
N TYR A 242 -14.40 -3.36 7.20
CA TYR A 242 -15.01 -2.45 8.17
C TYR A 242 -15.71 -3.20 9.30
N ALA A 243 -16.43 -4.28 9.00
CA ALA A 243 -17.07 -5.12 10.02
C ALA A 243 -16.03 -5.75 10.96
N THR A 244 -14.92 -6.30 10.42
CA THR A 244 -13.82 -6.83 11.25
C THR A 244 -13.20 -5.76 12.12
N GLN A 245 -13.01 -4.54 11.60
CA GLN A 245 -12.51 -3.40 12.39
C GLN A 245 -13.48 -3.00 13.50
N TYR A 246 -14.77 -2.92 13.21
CA TYR A 246 -15.80 -2.55 14.19
C TYR A 246 -15.86 -3.57 15.33
N VAL A 247 -15.84 -4.87 15.00
CA VAL A 247 -15.76 -5.95 15.99
C VAL A 247 -14.48 -5.83 16.82
N PHE A 248 -13.34 -5.59 16.20
CA PHE A 248 -12.07 -5.38 16.91
C PHE A 248 -12.18 -4.20 17.89
N GLN A 249 -12.65 -3.03 17.44
CA GLN A 249 -12.78 -1.85 18.30
C GLN A 249 -13.76 -2.07 19.45
N TYR A 250 -14.92 -2.69 19.18
CA TYR A 250 -15.95 -2.94 20.18
C TYR A 250 -15.47 -3.92 21.26
N PHE A 251 -14.86 -5.05 20.86
CA PHE A 251 -14.46 -6.11 21.79
C PHE A 251 -13.08 -5.92 22.43
N VAL A 252 -12.14 -5.27 21.75
CA VAL A 252 -10.77 -5.09 22.27
C VAL A 252 -10.64 -3.76 23.00
N VAL A 253 -11.16 -2.67 22.42
CA VAL A 253 -10.93 -1.31 22.94
C VAL A 253 -12.03 -0.85 23.90
N SER A 254 -13.30 -1.15 23.61
CA SER A 254 -14.44 -0.70 24.44
C SER A 254 -14.89 -1.69 25.52
N ALA A 255 -14.27 -2.86 25.63
CA ALA A 255 -14.78 -3.90 26.52
C ALA A 255 -14.74 -3.48 28.01
N TRP A 256 -15.94 -3.26 28.55
CA TRP A 256 -16.39 -3.50 29.93
C TRP A 256 -16.05 -4.95 30.36
N PRO A 257 -16.15 -5.36 31.65
CA PRO A 257 -15.23 -6.32 32.30
C PRO A 257 -15.38 -7.78 31.84
N LEU A 258 -15.15 -8.06 30.56
CA LEU A 258 -14.97 -9.38 29.98
C LEU A 258 -13.59 -9.90 30.37
N ARG A 259 -13.53 -11.19 30.70
CA ARG A 259 -12.30 -11.92 31.04
C ARG A 259 -11.22 -11.67 29.98
N PHE A 260 -10.01 -11.38 30.44
CA PHE A 260 -8.85 -10.99 29.61
C PHE A 260 -8.55 -12.00 28.49
N GLU A 261 -8.77 -13.29 28.76
CA GLU A 261 -8.59 -14.40 27.80
C GLU A 261 -9.47 -14.26 26.55
N TYR A 262 -10.74 -13.85 26.72
CA TYR A 262 -11.68 -13.70 25.59
C TYR A 262 -11.28 -12.52 24.70
N ARG A 263 -10.74 -11.45 25.29
CA ARG A 263 -10.27 -10.27 24.54
C ARG A 263 -9.09 -10.60 23.63
N ILE A 264 -8.13 -11.36 24.15
CA ILE A 264 -6.96 -11.81 23.37
C ILE A 264 -7.43 -12.75 22.25
N GLY A 265 -8.33 -13.69 22.55
CA GLY A 265 -8.86 -14.62 21.56
C GLY A 265 -9.58 -13.92 20.40
N VAL A 266 -10.48 -12.98 20.71
CA VAL A 266 -11.22 -12.20 19.69
C VAL A 266 -10.30 -11.27 18.91
N GLY A 267 -9.32 -10.64 19.58
CA GLY A 267 -8.32 -9.80 18.92
C GLY A 267 -7.46 -10.59 17.93
N LEU A 268 -6.96 -11.77 18.33
CA LEU A 268 -6.19 -12.65 17.46
C LEU A 268 -7.04 -13.17 16.29
N LEU A 269 -8.30 -13.54 16.54
CA LEU A 269 -9.22 -13.97 15.49
C LEU A 269 -9.48 -12.85 14.47
N CYS A 270 -9.76 -11.62 14.93
CA CYS A 270 -9.94 -10.46 14.05
C CYS A 270 -8.67 -10.17 13.24
N PHE A 271 -7.50 -10.29 13.87
CA PHE A 271 -6.23 -10.12 13.19
C PHE A 271 -6.03 -11.16 12.07
N LEU A 272 -6.28 -12.44 12.35
CA LEU A 272 -6.20 -13.51 11.36
C LEU A 272 -7.21 -13.32 10.22
N LEU A 273 -8.44 -12.91 10.55
CA LEU A 273 -9.47 -12.59 9.56
C LEU A 273 -9.04 -11.43 8.67
N LEU A 274 -8.45 -10.36 9.24
CA LEU A 274 -7.94 -9.22 8.48
C LEU A 274 -6.86 -9.63 7.49
N LEU A 275 -5.89 -10.47 7.92
CA LEU A 275 -4.85 -11.01 7.04
C LEU A 275 -5.45 -11.75 5.84
N MET A 276 -6.42 -12.62 6.11
CA MET A 276 -7.09 -13.41 5.06
C MET A 276 -7.90 -12.51 4.12
N LEU A 277 -8.62 -11.51 4.64
CA LEU A 277 -9.40 -10.57 3.83
C LEU A 277 -8.51 -9.71 2.93
N ILE A 278 -7.40 -9.18 3.44
CA ILE A 278 -6.45 -8.39 2.62
C ILE A 278 -5.88 -9.24 1.50
N LEU A 279 -5.39 -10.45 1.82
CA LEU A 279 -4.85 -11.36 0.81
C LEU A 279 -5.90 -11.71 -0.25
N PHE A 280 -7.10 -12.06 0.20
CA PHE A 280 -8.21 -12.43 -0.67
C PHE A 280 -8.62 -11.28 -1.59
N GLY A 281 -8.66 -10.05 -1.06
CA GLY A 281 -8.94 -8.84 -1.83
C GLY A 281 -7.93 -8.61 -2.95
N LEU A 282 -6.64 -8.73 -2.65
CA LEU A 282 -5.57 -8.59 -3.64
C LEU A 282 -5.68 -9.65 -4.75
N VAL A 283 -5.99 -10.90 -4.38
CA VAL A 283 -6.17 -11.99 -5.35
C VAL A 283 -7.37 -11.72 -6.26
N ILE A 284 -8.53 -11.39 -5.69
CA ILE A 284 -9.74 -11.06 -6.47
C ILE A 284 -9.50 -9.91 -7.42
N GLN A 285 -8.86 -8.84 -6.95
CA GLN A 285 -8.57 -7.66 -7.79
C GLN A 285 -7.70 -8.02 -9.00
N THR A 286 -6.75 -8.94 -8.81
CA THR A 286 -5.91 -9.45 -9.89
C THR A 286 -6.71 -10.30 -10.88
N ILE A 287 -7.62 -11.16 -10.38
CA ILE A 287 -8.51 -11.96 -11.25
C ILE A 287 -9.47 -11.07 -12.01
N ILE A 288 -10.06 -10.05 -11.37
CA ILE A 288 -10.94 -9.08 -12.03
C ILE A 288 -10.19 -8.36 -13.15
N TYR A 289 -8.92 -8.00 -12.95
CA TYR A 289 -8.09 -7.47 -14.02
C TYR A 289 -7.99 -8.43 -15.21
N PHE A 290 -7.69 -9.72 -14.97
CA PHE A 290 -7.61 -10.71 -16.04
C PHE A 290 -8.95 -10.92 -16.75
N VAL A 291 -10.07 -10.93 -16.01
CA VAL A 291 -11.43 -11.03 -16.57
C VAL A 291 -11.77 -9.81 -17.43
N CYS A 292 -11.48 -8.60 -16.95
CA CYS A 292 -11.66 -7.35 -17.69
C CYS A 292 -10.80 -7.32 -18.96
N LYS A 293 -9.55 -7.77 -18.88
CA LYS A 293 -8.65 -7.85 -20.05
C LYS A 293 -9.16 -8.85 -21.09
N SER A 294 -9.59 -10.03 -20.64
CA SER A 294 -10.18 -11.05 -21.52
C SER A 294 -11.48 -10.59 -22.20
N TYR A 295 -12.28 -9.76 -21.53
CA TYR A 295 -13.55 -9.24 -22.05
C TYR A 295 -13.35 -8.28 -23.24
N HIS A 296 -12.29 -7.48 -23.26
CA HIS A 296 -11.99 -6.57 -24.37
C HIS A 296 -11.36 -7.25 -25.60
N GLN A 297 -11.32 -8.59 -25.64
CA GLN A 297 -10.67 -9.38 -26.69
C GLN A 297 -9.18 -9.05 -26.91
N GLU A 298 -8.55 -8.32 -25.98
CA GLU A 298 -7.10 -8.31 -25.89
C GLU A 298 -6.69 -9.71 -25.45
N SER A 299 -6.00 -10.44 -26.33
CA SER A 299 -5.46 -11.75 -25.96
C SER A 299 -4.67 -11.58 -24.66
N ILE A 300 -4.96 -12.42 -23.66
CA ILE A 300 -4.05 -12.58 -22.53
C ILE A 300 -2.84 -13.26 -23.14
N ASP A 301 -1.96 -12.45 -23.70
CA ASP A 301 -0.76 -12.97 -24.33
C ASP A 301 0.17 -13.43 -23.20
N LYS A 302 -0.05 -14.68 -22.77
CA LYS A 302 0.73 -15.35 -21.74
C LYS A 302 2.21 -15.32 -22.12
N SER A 303 2.53 -15.28 -23.42
CA SER A 303 3.89 -15.14 -23.93
C SER A 303 4.44 -13.74 -23.65
N ALA A 304 3.71 -12.67 -23.97
CA ALA A 304 4.12 -11.29 -23.66
C ALA A 304 4.22 -11.03 -22.14
N LEU A 305 3.30 -11.58 -21.35
CA LEU A 305 3.38 -11.50 -19.88
C LEU A 305 4.57 -12.30 -19.34
N SER A 306 4.82 -13.49 -19.89
CA SER A 306 5.98 -14.32 -19.55
C SER A 306 7.30 -13.64 -19.93
N GLU A 307 7.38 -13.03 -21.12
CA GLU A 307 8.52 -12.28 -21.60
C GLU A 307 8.76 -11.05 -20.71
N HIS A 308 7.71 -10.33 -20.32
CA HIS A 308 7.83 -9.21 -19.39
C HIS A 308 8.37 -9.67 -18.02
N LEU A 309 7.90 -10.80 -17.50
CA LEU A 309 8.41 -11.43 -16.29
C LEU A 309 9.88 -11.89 -16.44
N GLU A 310 10.26 -12.39 -17.61
CA GLU A 310 11.65 -12.76 -17.94
C GLU A 310 12.58 -11.58 -18.08
N VAL A 311 12.14 -10.48 -18.69
CA VAL A 311 12.90 -9.24 -18.76
C VAL A 311 13.12 -8.69 -17.35
N LEU A 312 12.09 -8.70 -16.50
CA LEU A 312 12.21 -8.31 -15.09
C LEU A 312 13.24 -9.17 -14.32
N LEU A 313 13.26 -10.48 -14.57
CA LEU A 313 14.16 -11.44 -13.93
C LEU A 313 15.59 -11.36 -14.50
N GLY A 314 15.73 -11.28 -15.82
CA GLY A 314 16.99 -11.27 -16.56
C GLY A 314 17.75 -9.96 -16.43
N GLU A 315 17.04 -8.81 -16.44
CA GLU A 315 17.66 -7.52 -16.13
C GLU A 315 18.14 -7.49 -14.67
N TYR A 316 17.49 -8.22 -13.76
CA TYR A 316 17.98 -8.36 -12.38
C TYR A 316 19.23 -9.25 -12.31
N GLU A 317 19.24 -10.38 -13.03
CA GLU A 317 20.41 -11.25 -13.12
C GLU A 317 21.61 -10.57 -13.79
N ARG A 318 21.41 -9.56 -14.65
CA ARG A 318 22.49 -8.71 -15.18
C ARG A 318 22.98 -7.62 -14.22
N LEU A 319 22.11 -7.06 -13.38
CA LEU A 319 22.50 -6.06 -12.37
C LEU A 319 23.34 -6.68 -11.24
N LYS A 320 23.05 -7.91 -10.83
CA LYS A 320 23.81 -8.62 -9.78
C LYS A 320 25.32 -8.74 -10.07
N PRO A 321 25.80 -9.16 -11.26
CA PRO A 321 27.23 -9.20 -11.56
C PRO A 321 27.83 -7.81 -11.69
N GLN A 322 27.09 -6.79 -12.16
CA GLN A 322 27.59 -5.41 -12.20
C GLN A 322 27.79 -4.82 -10.80
N ASP A 323 26.84 -5.04 -9.87
CA ASP A 323 26.95 -4.57 -8.48
C ASP A 323 28.04 -5.32 -7.70
N ILE A 324 28.26 -6.60 -8.00
CA ILE A 324 29.36 -7.38 -7.42
C ILE A 324 30.70 -6.88 -7.96
N GLN A 325 30.82 -6.65 -9.28
CA GLN A 325 32.05 -6.11 -9.86
C GLN A 325 32.34 -4.67 -9.40
N LEU A 326 31.33 -3.83 -9.23
CA LEU A 326 31.50 -2.49 -8.65
C LEU A 326 32.03 -2.57 -7.22
N LYS A 327 31.43 -3.41 -6.36
CA LYS A 327 31.90 -3.61 -4.98
C LYS A 327 33.29 -4.22 -4.89
N GLU A 328 33.63 -5.16 -5.78
CA GLU A 328 34.97 -5.73 -5.89
C GLU A 328 35.99 -4.65 -6.28
N SER A 329 35.65 -3.80 -7.26
CA SER A 329 36.50 -2.69 -7.71
C SER A 329 36.70 -1.63 -6.61
N GLU A 330 35.66 -1.31 -5.84
CA GLU A 330 35.73 -0.39 -4.71
C GLU A 330 36.56 -0.98 -3.56
N TRP A 331 36.43 -2.28 -3.29
CA TRP A 331 37.23 -2.99 -2.30
C TRP A 331 38.71 -2.98 -2.66
N HIS A 332 39.06 -3.32 -3.90
CA HIS A 332 40.44 -3.26 -4.41
C HIS A 332 41.01 -1.84 -4.33
N THR A 333 40.22 -0.83 -4.72
CA THR A 333 40.63 0.58 -4.64
C THR A 333 40.85 1.03 -3.20
N SER A 334 40.04 0.56 -2.25
CA SER A 334 40.22 0.84 -0.81
C SER A 334 41.49 0.19 -0.26
N LYS A 335 41.78 -1.05 -0.67
CA LYS A 335 42.95 -1.82 -0.23
C LYS A 335 44.25 -1.19 -0.76
N ILE A 336 44.26 -0.76 -2.01
CA ILE A 336 45.37 -0.01 -2.61
C ILE A 336 45.60 1.29 -1.84
N ARG A 337 44.56 2.08 -1.57
CA ARG A 337 44.67 3.31 -0.74
C ARG A 337 45.23 3.04 0.65
N ALA A 338 44.78 1.98 1.33
CA ALA A 338 45.27 1.61 2.65
C ALA A 338 46.77 1.20 2.62
N THR A 339 47.20 0.54 1.55
CA THR A 339 48.60 0.11 1.37
C THR A 339 49.52 1.29 1.07
N PHE A 340 49.07 2.24 0.23
CA PHE A 340 49.82 3.48 -0.01
C PHE A 340 49.88 4.37 1.24
N ALA A 341 48.82 4.42 2.06
CA ALA A 341 48.83 5.16 3.32
C ALA A 341 49.78 4.54 4.36
N SER A 342 49.88 3.21 4.44
CA SER A 342 50.82 2.53 5.34
C SER A 342 52.28 2.67 4.87
N SER A 343 52.52 2.59 3.56
CA SER A 343 53.87 2.78 2.98
C SER A 343 54.34 4.23 3.09
N GLY A 344 53.45 5.19 2.82
CA GLY A 344 53.73 6.62 2.97
C GLY A 344 54.02 7.04 4.41
N SER A 345 53.32 6.46 5.39
CA SER A 345 53.59 6.70 6.81
C SER A 345 54.90 6.06 7.29
N GLN A 346 55.28 4.88 6.77
CA GLN A 346 56.59 4.26 7.04
C GLN A 346 57.76 5.05 6.43
N LEU A 347 57.59 5.60 5.23
CA LEU A 347 58.58 6.49 4.62
C LEU A 347 58.71 7.80 5.39
N ALA A 348 57.59 8.42 5.77
CA ALA A 348 57.61 9.65 6.57
C ALA A 348 58.26 9.44 7.94
N PHE A 349 58.02 8.29 8.59
CA PHE A 349 58.66 7.93 9.85
C PHE A 349 60.17 7.69 9.71
N SER A 350 60.60 7.03 8.62
CA SER A 350 62.02 6.76 8.33
C SER A 350 62.80 8.03 7.99
N VAL A 351 62.20 8.94 7.22
CA VAL A 351 62.79 10.26 6.90
C VAL A 351 62.91 11.11 8.17
N LYS A 352 61.88 11.13 9.03
CA LYS A 352 61.92 11.90 10.29
C LYS A 352 63.00 11.37 11.26
N LYS A 353 63.20 10.04 11.29
CA LYS A 353 64.26 9.37 12.07
C LYS A 353 65.67 9.61 11.51
N ALA A 354 65.81 9.73 10.20
CA ALA A 354 67.09 10.08 9.57
C ALA A 354 67.49 11.54 9.84
N ILE A 355 66.52 12.46 9.85
CA ILE A 355 66.76 13.89 10.12
C ILE A 355 67.15 14.12 11.59
N THR A 356 66.58 13.38 12.54
CA THR A 356 66.92 13.52 13.98
C THR A 356 68.26 12.90 14.36
N LYS A 357 68.82 12.00 13.54
CA LYS A 357 70.12 11.36 13.82
C LYS A 357 71.32 12.17 13.32
N ASN A 358 71.09 13.22 12.53
CA ASN A 358 72.13 14.13 12.00
C ASN A 358 72.25 15.43 12.81
N SER A 359 71.52 15.58 13.92
CA SER A 359 71.50 16.80 14.76
C SER A 359 72.11 16.61 16.16
N THR A 360 72.95 15.59 16.34
CA THR A 360 73.78 15.33 17.53
C THR A 360 75.13 14.83 17.05
#